data_AF-A0A6P2DPG8-F1
#
_entry.id   AF-A0A6P2DPG8-F1
#
_cell.length_a   1.000
_cell.length_b   1.000
_cell.length_c   1.000
_cell.angle_alpha   90.00
_cell.angle_beta   90.00
_cell.angle_gamma   90.00
#
_symmetry.space_group_name_H-M   'P 1'
#
loop_
_entity.id
_entity.type
_entity.pdbx_description
1 polymer ?
#
loop_
_entity_poly.entity_id
_entity_poly.type
_entity_poly.pdbx_seq_one_letter_code
_entity_poly.pdbx_strand_id
1 'polypeptide(L)'
;MRYRALFALLAVTCVLASASAQPKVAAPPDAVFDKYRAADKEAARKFYKKHIDMNGLSILAAQEVADEALVRTHHIVTHMLAGRPDVLEAMAKHGTRLIIIGKDQVYTDMPEYRNTPNPAYMNERVRGTGGLGVTSFGEENLLNLAGDRYDDESIGVHEFLHTIDAALGRVDVGWRNRLGETYKGAVEKGLWKNTYAASNPAEYWAEIAQCYFDCNRVNNWNHGPIATREQLKQHDPDGYELVRKTMNLKPENDWRYAPVRKQPSVIAPPARFKFDGYYTKFTFAREFPVLGSKHVSDAALLAANDTVRKMFAYRHDILKAMITDGARLVVLGRTEKLSDLPEFAGAKNKTELDLVRYLDYSPALKLMVVPEESVLNTADEPFAGKCMMVSVFAKGLYHVTATRPVDPEFENRREKQQYELRVKRLDSEFDKRVAKLFDAAKEKKLWKGTAAARDRVEYWAAGVEAYFDAVGTGVAPNGADRPITTREMLKAYDPELFALVDETMAYKERVDWRVKR
;
A
#
# COMPACT_ATOMS: atom_id res chain seq x y z
N MET A 1 -14.57 -42.69 63.87
CA MET A 1 -14.70 -41.75 62.73
C MET A 1 -13.73 -42.19 61.63
N ARG A 2 -14.28 -42.49 60.45
CA ARG A 2 -13.57 -42.91 59.24
C ARG A 2 -13.10 -41.68 58.48
N TYR A 3 -11.92 -41.69 57.87
CA TYR A 3 -11.71 -41.11 56.54
C TYR A 3 -10.49 -41.79 55.88
N ARG A 4 -10.75 -42.64 54.89
CA ARG A 4 -9.78 -43.13 53.91
C ARG A 4 -9.83 -42.15 52.73
N ALA A 5 -8.71 -41.51 52.40
CA ALA A 5 -8.59 -40.70 51.19
C ALA A 5 -8.23 -41.61 50.01
N LEU A 6 -9.13 -41.69 49.03
CA LEU A 6 -8.95 -42.38 47.76
C LEU A 6 -8.29 -41.38 46.77
N PHE A 7 -7.07 -41.67 46.31
CA PHE A 7 -6.49 -40.94 45.19
C PHE A 7 -7.05 -41.52 43.88
N ALA A 8 -7.89 -40.75 43.19
CA ALA A 8 -8.36 -41.07 41.85
C ALA A 8 -7.32 -40.59 40.82
N LEU A 9 -6.75 -41.53 40.07
CA LEU A 9 -5.86 -41.24 38.95
C LEU A 9 -6.74 -40.82 37.75
N LEU A 10 -6.79 -39.52 37.44
CA LEU A 10 -7.47 -39.01 36.25
C LEU A 10 -6.57 -39.28 35.03
N ALA A 11 -6.91 -40.29 34.22
CA ALA A 11 -6.26 -40.53 32.95
C ALA A 11 -6.69 -39.44 31.94
N VAL A 12 -5.83 -38.45 31.70
CA VAL A 12 -5.99 -37.50 30.61
C VAL A 12 -5.64 -38.20 29.31
N THR A 13 -6.66 -38.66 28.58
CA THR A 13 -6.50 -39.05 27.18
C THR A 13 -6.27 -37.79 26.34
N CYS A 14 -5.00 -37.49 26.05
CA CYS A 14 -4.64 -36.55 25.00
C CYS A 14 -5.13 -37.11 23.66
N VAL A 15 -6.23 -36.54 23.13
CA VAL A 15 -6.56 -36.64 21.72
C VAL A 15 -5.52 -35.82 20.97
N LEU A 16 -4.51 -36.50 20.43
CA LEU A 16 -3.61 -35.90 19.44
C LEU A 16 -4.47 -35.58 18.21
N ALA A 17 -4.81 -34.31 18.03
CA ALA A 17 -5.29 -33.82 16.75
C ALA A 17 -4.20 -34.12 15.72
N SER A 18 -4.52 -34.97 14.73
CA SER A 18 -3.62 -35.26 13.61
C SER A 18 -3.27 -33.95 12.92
N ALA A 19 -2.05 -33.46 13.14
CA ALA A 19 -1.49 -32.39 12.34
C ALA A 19 -1.46 -32.89 10.89
N SER A 20 -2.34 -32.34 10.05
CA SER A 20 -2.28 -32.53 8.61
C SER A 20 -0.85 -32.25 8.14
N ALA A 21 -0.21 -33.24 7.51
CA ALA A 21 1.15 -33.08 6.99
C ALA A 21 1.17 -31.91 6.01
N GLN A 22 2.18 -31.03 6.11
CA GLN A 22 2.30 -29.91 5.18
C GLN A 22 2.39 -30.43 3.73
N PRO A 23 1.75 -29.75 2.77
CA PRO A 23 1.77 -30.18 1.38
C PRO A 23 3.20 -30.14 0.85
N LYS A 24 3.62 -31.22 0.19
CA LYS A 24 4.98 -31.36 -0.35
C LYS A 24 5.07 -30.68 -1.71
N VAL A 25 6.02 -29.76 -1.86
CA VAL A 25 6.37 -29.18 -3.17
C VAL A 25 7.14 -30.23 -3.99
N ALA A 26 6.72 -30.41 -5.25
CA ALA A 26 7.33 -31.35 -6.18
C ALA A 26 7.49 -30.71 -7.58
N ALA A 27 8.18 -31.40 -8.48
CA ALA A 27 8.19 -31.01 -9.89
C ALA A 27 6.79 -31.27 -10.51
N PRO A 28 6.28 -30.37 -11.38
CA PRO A 28 4.99 -30.59 -12.05
C PRO A 28 5.05 -31.85 -12.93
N PRO A 29 4.11 -32.80 -12.79
CA PRO A 29 4.01 -33.92 -13.71
C PRO A 29 3.54 -33.44 -15.10
N ASP A 30 3.90 -34.18 -16.15
CA ASP A 30 3.58 -33.79 -17.54
C ASP A 30 2.10 -33.53 -17.79
N ALA A 31 1.22 -34.29 -17.11
CA ALA A 31 -0.23 -34.16 -17.20
C ALA A 31 -0.77 -32.76 -16.81
N VAL A 32 -0.04 -32.00 -15.99
CA VAL A 32 -0.43 -30.61 -15.66
C VAL A 32 -0.42 -29.74 -16.92
N PHE A 33 0.54 -29.98 -17.82
CA PHE A 33 0.71 -29.15 -19.01
C PHE A 33 -0.29 -29.50 -20.12
N ASP A 34 -0.99 -30.64 -20.04
CA ASP A 34 -2.01 -31.02 -21.02
C ASP A 34 -3.21 -30.08 -21.04
N LYS A 35 -3.43 -29.33 -19.96
CA LYS A 35 -4.47 -28.30 -19.85
C LYS A 35 -4.05 -26.93 -20.42
N TYR A 36 -2.85 -26.80 -20.97
CA TYR A 36 -2.37 -25.57 -21.61
C TYR A 36 -2.71 -25.53 -23.09
N ARG A 37 -2.88 -24.31 -23.63
CA ARG A 37 -2.96 -24.11 -25.09
C ARG A 37 -1.68 -24.62 -25.74
N ALA A 38 -1.78 -25.20 -26.94
CA ALA A 38 -0.64 -25.78 -27.65
C ALA A 38 0.53 -24.80 -27.77
N ALA A 39 0.25 -23.53 -28.09
CA ALA A 39 1.26 -22.47 -28.20
C ALA A 39 1.97 -22.13 -26.88
N ASP A 40 1.35 -22.41 -25.73
CA ASP A 40 1.84 -22.06 -24.39
C ASP A 40 2.50 -23.24 -23.67
N LYS A 41 2.21 -24.48 -24.11
CA LYS A 41 2.60 -25.73 -23.44
C LYS A 41 4.11 -25.84 -23.23
N GLU A 42 4.91 -25.62 -24.27
CA GLU A 42 6.37 -25.75 -24.18
C GLU A 42 6.97 -24.66 -23.28
N ALA A 43 6.51 -23.42 -23.42
CA ALA A 43 6.94 -22.32 -22.57
C ALA A 43 6.62 -22.61 -21.09
N ALA A 44 5.40 -23.06 -20.80
CA ALA A 44 4.98 -23.43 -19.45
C ALA A 44 5.81 -24.58 -18.86
N ARG A 45 6.08 -25.64 -19.63
CA ARG A 45 6.92 -26.78 -19.19
C ARG A 45 8.36 -26.35 -18.88
N LYS A 46 8.91 -25.41 -19.66
CA LYS A 46 10.24 -24.86 -19.41
C LYS A 46 10.26 -23.95 -18.19
N PHE A 47 9.21 -23.18 -17.97
CA PHE A 47 9.12 -22.17 -16.92
C PHE A 47 8.80 -22.76 -15.54
N TYR A 48 7.71 -23.52 -15.42
CA TYR A 48 7.24 -24.04 -14.13
C TYR A 48 8.07 -25.23 -13.65
N LYS A 49 8.60 -25.13 -12.43
CA LYS A 49 9.47 -26.16 -11.80
C LYS A 49 8.96 -26.64 -10.45
N LYS A 50 7.97 -25.94 -9.87
CA LYS A 50 7.39 -26.26 -8.57
C LYS A 50 5.88 -26.42 -8.70
N HIS A 51 5.33 -27.42 -8.02
CA HIS A 51 3.93 -27.79 -8.06
C HIS A 51 3.44 -28.32 -6.70
N ILE A 52 2.21 -27.94 -6.35
CA ILE A 52 1.37 -28.63 -5.37
C ILE A 52 0.05 -28.96 -6.08
N ASP A 53 -0.37 -30.23 -6.01
CA ASP A 53 -1.72 -30.63 -6.40
C ASP A 53 -2.67 -30.52 -5.21
N MET A 54 -3.80 -29.87 -5.42
CA MET A 54 -4.85 -29.70 -4.42
C MET A 54 -6.15 -30.28 -4.98
N ASN A 55 -6.20 -31.62 -5.07
CA ASN A 55 -7.32 -32.38 -5.61
C ASN A 55 -7.68 -31.94 -7.04
N GLY A 56 -6.67 -31.81 -7.90
CA GLY A 56 -6.82 -31.42 -9.31
C GLY A 56 -6.79 -29.91 -9.59
N LEU A 57 -6.80 -29.06 -8.55
CA LEU A 57 -6.40 -27.65 -8.65
C LEU A 57 -4.87 -27.56 -8.53
N SER A 58 -4.20 -27.03 -9.55
CA SER A 58 -2.73 -26.95 -9.55
C SER A 58 -2.25 -25.61 -9.01
N ILE A 59 -1.27 -25.64 -8.10
CA ILE A 59 -0.49 -24.47 -7.66
C ILE A 59 0.90 -24.58 -8.29
N LEU A 60 1.32 -23.60 -9.08
CA LEU A 60 2.55 -23.65 -9.89
C LEU A 60 3.45 -22.45 -9.65
N ALA A 61 4.75 -22.67 -9.71
CA ALA A 61 5.74 -21.59 -9.65
C ALA A 61 7.03 -21.93 -10.40
N ALA A 62 7.81 -20.89 -10.72
CA ALA A 62 9.17 -21.02 -11.22
C ALA A 62 10.13 -21.53 -10.13
N GLN A 63 11.36 -21.86 -10.51
CA GLN A 63 12.34 -22.48 -9.60
C GLN A 63 12.77 -21.54 -8.46
N GLU A 64 12.85 -20.24 -8.74
CA GLU A 64 13.32 -19.20 -7.84
C GLU A 64 12.29 -18.81 -6.76
N VAL A 65 11.00 -19.10 -6.99
CA VAL A 65 9.93 -18.81 -6.03
C VAL A 65 10.07 -19.69 -4.81
N ALA A 66 9.96 -19.12 -3.61
CA ALA A 66 10.08 -19.87 -2.35
C ALA A 66 8.99 -20.95 -2.21
N ASP A 67 9.36 -22.13 -1.71
CA ASP A 67 8.43 -23.25 -1.48
C ASP A 67 7.31 -22.84 -0.52
N GLU A 68 7.64 -22.00 0.45
CA GLU A 68 6.72 -21.40 1.42
C GLU A 68 5.58 -20.64 0.74
N ALA A 69 5.80 -20.05 -0.45
CA ALA A 69 4.74 -19.35 -1.17
C ALA A 69 3.68 -20.33 -1.71
N LEU A 70 4.10 -21.51 -2.20
CA LEU A 70 3.17 -22.55 -2.64
C LEU A 70 2.40 -23.13 -1.45
N VAL A 71 3.10 -23.41 -0.35
CA VAL A 71 2.48 -23.91 0.90
C VAL A 71 1.49 -22.87 1.45
N ARG A 72 1.85 -21.59 1.42
CA ARG A 72 0.96 -20.50 1.85
C ARG A 72 -0.28 -20.37 0.98
N THR A 73 -0.11 -20.52 -0.34
CA THR A 73 -1.23 -20.55 -1.29
C THR A 73 -2.18 -21.69 -0.97
N HIS A 74 -1.65 -22.91 -0.81
CA HIS A 74 -2.45 -24.07 -0.42
C HIS A 74 -3.22 -23.80 0.89
N HIS A 75 -2.53 -23.28 1.91
CA HIS A 75 -3.15 -22.94 3.20
C HIS A 75 -4.32 -21.95 3.03
N ILE A 76 -4.15 -20.86 2.28
CA ILE A 76 -5.22 -19.87 2.06
C ILE A 76 -6.42 -20.53 1.37
N VAL A 77 -6.19 -21.28 0.29
CA VAL A 77 -7.26 -21.95 -0.47
C VAL A 77 -8.01 -22.96 0.39
N THR A 78 -7.29 -23.78 1.16
CA THR A 78 -7.89 -24.80 2.03
C THR A 78 -8.88 -24.18 3.01
N HIS A 79 -8.51 -23.08 3.65
CA HIS A 79 -9.34 -22.47 4.67
C HIS A 79 -10.50 -21.67 4.06
N MET A 80 -10.25 -20.92 2.99
CA MET A 80 -11.32 -20.17 2.32
C MET A 80 -12.41 -21.10 1.77
N LEU A 81 -12.05 -22.26 1.22
CA LEU A 81 -13.03 -23.20 0.64
C LEU A 81 -13.48 -24.31 1.58
N ALA A 82 -13.17 -24.25 2.88
CA ALA A 82 -13.53 -25.30 3.84
C ALA A 82 -15.06 -25.58 3.91
N GLY A 83 -15.89 -24.60 3.58
CA GLY A 83 -17.36 -24.73 3.49
C GLY A 83 -17.90 -25.00 2.09
N ARG A 84 -17.04 -25.04 1.05
CA ARG A 84 -17.38 -25.05 -0.38
C ARG A 84 -16.52 -26.01 -1.22
N PRO A 85 -16.55 -27.33 -0.94
CA PRO A 85 -15.84 -28.31 -1.76
C PRO A 85 -16.33 -28.34 -3.21
N ASP A 86 -17.61 -28.05 -3.46
CA ASP A 86 -18.22 -27.94 -4.79
C ASP A 86 -17.53 -26.87 -5.67
N VAL A 87 -17.08 -25.77 -5.07
CA VAL A 87 -16.34 -24.71 -5.76
C VAL A 87 -14.94 -25.19 -6.14
N LEU A 88 -14.25 -25.90 -5.25
CA LEU A 88 -12.93 -26.49 -5.55
C LEU A 88 -13.03 -27.53 -6.68
N GLU A 89 -14.05 -28.39 -6.63
CA GLU A 89 -14.33 -29.38 -7.68
C GLU A 89 -14.58 -28.72 -9.04
N ALA A 90 -15.37 -27.62 -9.06
CA ALA A 90 -15.59 -26.85 -10.28
C ALA A 90 -14.30 -26.28 -10.84
N MET A 91 -13.44 -25.71 -9.99
CA MET A 91 -12.13 -25.21 -10.41
C MET A 91 -11.25 -26.33 -10.99
N ALA A 92 -11.18 -27.49 -10.33
CA ALA A 92 -10.40 -28.64 -10.79
C ALA A 92 -10.90 -29.17 -12.15
N LYS A 93 -12.22 -29.30 -12.31
CA LYS A 93 -12.88 -29.73 -13.56
C LYS A 93 -12.61 -28.76 -14.72
N HIS A 94 -12.60 -27.46 -14.44
CA HIS A 94 -12.26 -26.43 -15.43
C HIS A 94 -10.76 -26.32 -15.72
N GLY A 95 -9.92 -27.07 -15.00
CA GLY A 95 -8.48 -27.01 -15.19
C GLY A 95 -7.87 -25.71 -14.69
N THR A 96 -8.51 -25.05 -13.72
CA THR A 96 -7.97 -23.86 -13.08
C THR A 96 -6.58 -24.14 -12.51
N ARG A 97 -5.69 -23.16 -12.64
CA ARG A 97 -4.36 -23.17 -12.02
C ARG A 97 -4.10 -21.86 -11.30
N LEU A 98 -3.47 -21.97 -10.13
CA LEU A 98 -2.97 -20.86 -9.35
C LEU A 98 -1.47 -20.75 -9.63
N ILE A 99 -1.02 -19.61 -10.15
CA ILE A 99 0.38 -19.39 -10.50
C ILE A 99 0.96 -18.29 -9.61
N ILE A 100 2.18 -18.49 -9.12
CA ILE A 100 2.84 -17.52 -8.24
C ILE A 100 3.84 -16.73 -9.07
N ILE A 101 3.68 -15.41 -9.10
CA ILE A 101 4.64 -14.52 -9.73
C ILE A 101 5.72 -14.22 -8.70
N GLY A 102 6.96 -14.62 -8.96
CA GLY A 102 8.09 -14.40 -8.06
C GLY A 102 8.29 -12.92 -7.72
N LYS A 103 8.90 -12.65 -6.57
CA LYS A 103 9.12 -11.29 -6.05
C LYS A 103 10.02 -10.41 -6.94
N ASP A 104 10.85 -11.03 -7.76
CA ASP A 104 11.74 -10.39 -8.72
C ASP A 104 11.29 -10.62 -10.19
N GLN A 105 10.12 -11.23 -10.38
CA GLN A 105 9.48 -11.46 -11.68
C GLN A 105 8.36 -10.43 -11.92
N VAL A 106 8.04 -10.17 -13.19
CA VAL A 106 6.93 -9.31 -13.61
C VAL A 106 5.78 -10.11 -14.21
N TYR A 107 4.62 -9.48 -14.37
CA TYR A 107 3.39 -10.13 -14.85
C TYR A 107 3.60 -10.88 -16.18
N THR A 108 4.27 -10.23 -17.13
CA THR A 108 4.51 -10.78 -18.48
C THR A 108 5.63 -11.83 -18.55
N ASP A 109 6.34 -12.12 -17.46
CA ASP A 109 7.24 -13.28 -17.39
C ASP A 109 6.44 -14.59 -17.35
N MET A 110 5.19 -14.55 -16.89
CA MET A 110 4.35 -15.73 -16.82
C MET A 110 4.02 -16.20 -18.24
N PRO A 111 4.16 -17.52 -18.54
CA PRO A 111 3.80 -18.07 -19.84
C PRO A 111 2.41 -17.64 -20.31
N GLU A 112 1.42 -17.59 -19.42
CA GLU A 112 0.03 -17.23 -19.70
C GLU A 112 -0.16 -15.79 -20.20
N TYR A 113 0.75 -14.89 -19.81
CA TYR A 113 0.62 -13.44 -20.02
C TYR A 113 1.71 -12.86 -20.93
N ARG A 114 2.67 -13.67 -21.40
CA ARG A 114 3.85 -13.23 -22.17
C ARG A 114 3.57 -12.43 -23.45
N ASN A 115 2.36 -12.59 -24.01
CA ASN A 115 1.93 -11.91 -25.23
C ASN A 115 0.91 -10.78 -24.96
N THR A 116 0.75 -10.38 -23.69
CA THR A 116 -0.14 -9.27 -23.33
C THR A 116 0.35 -7.97 -23.96
N PRO A 117 -0.53 -7.20 -24.64
CA PRO A 117 -0.13 -5.91 -25.19
C PRO A 117 0.27 -4.93 -24.08
N ASN A 118 1.13 -3.98 -24.41
CA ASN A 118 1.61 -2.94 -23.49
C ASN A 118 2.21 -3.52 -22.18
N PRO A 119 3.26 -4.36 -22.30
CA PRO A 119 3.85 -5.07 -21.17
C PRO A 119 4.34 -4.13 -20.07
N ALA A 120 4.86 -2.94 -20.42
CA ALA A 120 5.29 -1.96 -19.43
C ALA A 120 4.13 -1.51 -18.52
N TYR A 121 2.98 -1.15 -19.10
CA TYR A 121 1.78 -0.76 -18.36
C TYR A 121 1.27 -1.91 -17.48
N MET A 122 1.22 -3.13 -18.04
CA MET A 122 0.72 -4.31 -17.32
C MET A 122 1.65 -4.74 -16.20
N ASN A 123 2.97 -4.74 -16.42
CA ASN A 123 3.96 -5.07 -15.40
C ASN A 123 3.97 -4.04 -14.27
N GLU A 124 3.70 -2.76 -14.56
CA GLU A 124 3.50 -1.75 -13.52
C GLU A 124 2.18 -1.98 -12.78
N ARG A 125 1.09 -2.25 -13.49
CA ARG A 125 -0.24 -2.30 -12.90
C ARG A 125 -0.50 -3.56 -12.08
N VAL A 126 -0.04 -4.70 -12.56
CA VAL A 126 -0.59 -6.01 -12.18
C VAL A 126 0.43 -6.85 -11.40
N ARG A 127 0.04 -7.26 -10.19
CA ARG A 127 0.73 -8.30 -9.40
C ARG A 127 -0.16 -9.50 -9.10
N GLY A 128 -1.35 -9.54 -9.69
CA GLY A 128 -2.27 -10.65 -9.59
C GLY A 128 -3.45 -10.46 -10.54
N THR A 129 -4.08 -11.56 -10.92
CA THR A 129 -5.31 -11.54 -11.73
C THR A 129 -6.07 -12.82 -11.42
N GLY A 130 -7.34 -12.69 -11.07
CA GLY A 130 -8.22 -13.81 -10.79
C GLY A 130 -9.18 -14.14 -11.91
N GLY A 131 -9.55 -15.42 -12.01
CA GLY A 131 -10.52 -15.90 -12.98
C GLY A 131 -10.53 -17.41 -13.11
N LEU A 132 -11.55 -17.94 -13.77
CA LEU A 132 -11.62 -19.37 -14.05
C LEU A 132 -10.61 -19.75 -15.14
N GLY A 133 -9.75 -20.72 -14.87
CA GLY A 133 -8.67 -21.14 -15.77
C GLY A 133 -7.28 -20.76 -15.25
N VAL A 134 -7.00 -19.48 -14.99
CA VAL A 134 -5.71 -19.03 -14.48
C VAL A 134 -5.91 -17.91 -13.47
N THR A 135 -5.32 -18.10 -12.30
CA THR A 135 -5.25 -17.09 -11.24
C THR A 135 -3.80 -16.86 -10.89
N SER A 136 -3.38 -15.61 -10.75
CA SER A 136 -2.02 -15.26 -10.34
C SER A 136 -1.99 -14.30 -9.17
N PHE A 137 -0.92 -14.36 -8.38
CA PHE A 137 -0.62 -13.40 -7.31
C PHE A 137 0.87 -13.40 -6.97
N GLY A 138 1.36 -12.28 -6.45
CA GLY A 138 2.76 -12.06 -6.13
C GLY A 138 3.25 -12.84 -4.91
N GLU A 139 4.44 -13.44 -5.03
CA GLU A 139 5.16 -14.11 -3.95
C GLU A 139 5.36 -13.20 -2.73
N GLU A 140 5.75 -11.94 -2.97
CA GLU A 140 5.98 -10.96 -1.92
C GLU A 140 4.74 -10.66 -1.09
N ASN A 141 3.55 -10.72 -1.69
CA ASN A 141 2.29 -10.50 -0.99
C ASN A 141 1.87 -11.74 -0.19
N LEU A 142 1.94 -12.93 -0.79
CA LEU A 142 1.67 -14.19 -0.08
C LEU A 142 2.51 -14.32 1.18
N LEU A 143 3.77 -13.92 1.08
CA LEU A 143 4.76 -14.05 2.14
C LEU A 143 4.93 -12.78 2.98
N ASN A 144 4.14 -11.73 2.74
CA ASN A 144 4.22 -10.44 3.43
C ASN A 144 5.68 -9.92 3.52
N LEU A 145 6.41 -9.92 2.41
CA LEU A 145 7.78 -9.41 2.32
C LEU A 145 7.80 -7.87 2.37
N ALA A 146 8.87 -7.29 2.90
CA ALA A 146 9.00 -5.83 3.04
C ALA A 146 9.04 -5.06 1.71
N GLY A 147 9.30 -5.75 0.60
CA GLY A 147 9.27 -5.18 -0.75
C GLY A 147 7.89 -5.17 -1.40
N ASP A 148 6.87 -5.73 -0.73
CA ASP A 148 5.49 -5.75 -1.22
C ASP A 148 4.92 -4.33 -1.24
N ARG A 149 4.42 -3.91 -2.41
CA ARG A 149 3.71 -2.64 -2.55
C ARG A 149 2.27 -2.70 -2.05
N TYR A 150 1.77 -3.91 -1.79
CA TYR A 150 0.45 -4.20 -1.24
C TYR A 150 0.48 -4.71 0.20
N ASP A 151 1.47 -4.25 0.98
CA ASP A 151 1.80 -4.76 2.32
C ASP A 151 0.72 -4.58 3.42
N ASP A 152 -0.39 -3.93 3.11
CA ASP A 152 -1.55 -3.68 3.96
C ASP A 152 -2.83 -4.41 3.48
N GLU A 153 -2.71 -5.36 2.54
CA GLU A 153 -3.79 -6.25 2.11
C GLU A 153 -3.29 -7.62 1.62
N SER A 154 -4.21 -8.52 1.30
CA SER A 154 -3.90 -9.78 0.62
C SER A 154 -4.45 -9.81 -0.80
N ILE A 155 -3.61 -9.46 -1.77
CA ILE A 155 -3.89 -9.64 -3.21
C ILE A 155 -4.14 -11.12 -3.51
N GLY A 156 -3.42 -12.03 -2.86
CA GLY A 156 -3.68 -13.47 -3.01
C GLY A 156 -5.11 -13.87 -2.67
N VAL A 157 -5.68 -13.29 -1.60
CA VAL A 157 -7.09 -13.50 -1.24
C VAL A 157 -8.02 -12.79 -2.22
N HIS A 158 -7.73 -11.53 -2.59
CA HIS A 158 -8.51 -10.76 -3.57
C HIS A 158 -8.69 -11.51 -4.90
N GLU A 159 -7.58 -11.93 -5.52
CA GLU A 159 -7.61 -12.60 -6.82
C GLU A 159 -8.23 -14.00 -6.73
N PHE A 160 -8.05 -14.67 -5.59
CA PHE A 160 -8.73 -15.93 -5.37
C PHE A 160 -10.25 -15.76 -5.20
N LEU A 161 -10.72 -14.64 -4.65
CA LEU A 161 -12.14 -14.32 -4.58
C LEU A 161 -12.77 -14.10 -5.97
N HIS A 162 -12.06 -13.47 -6.90
CA HIS A 162 -12.46 -13.43 -8.33
C HIS A 162 -12.55 -14.84 -8.94
N THR A 163 -11.64 -15.72 -8.55
CA THR A 163 -11.65 -17.13 -8.98
C THR A 163 -12.87 -17.87 -8.43
N ILE A 164 -13.21 -17.63 -7.15
CA ILE A 164 -14.41 -18.15 -6.49
C ILE A 164 -15.66 -17.62 -7.19
N ASP A 165 -15.78 -16.31 -7.44
CA ASP A 165 -16.90 -15.70 -8.17
C ASP A 165 -17.11 -16.34 -9.56
N ALA A 166 -16.02 -16.56 -10.29
CA ALA A 166 -16.07 -17.20 -11.60
C ALA A 166 -16.53 -18.67 -11.52
N ALA A 167 -16.07 -19.42 -10.51
CA ALA A 167 -16.49 -20.80 -10.27
C ALA A 167 -17.95 -20.90 -9.79
N LEU A 168 -18.38 -20.01 -8.90
CA LEU A 168 -19.77 -19.90 -8.45
C LEU A 168 -20.73 -19.65 -9.61
N GLY A 169 -20.34 -18.83 -10.58
CA GLY A 169 -21.11 -18.63 -11.81
C GLY A 169 -21.30 -19.90 -12.65
N ARG A 170 -20.59 -21.00 -12.37
CA ARG A 170 -20.75 -22.31 -13.03
C ARG A 170 -21.59 -23.30 -12.24
N VAL A 171 -21.55 -23.23 -10.90
CA VAL A 171 -22.22 -24.21 -10.02
C VAL A 171 -23.50 -23.68 -9.38
N ASP A 172 -23.71 -22.37 -9.37
CA ASP A 172 -24.84 -21.72 -8.74
C ASP A 172 -25.49 -20.72 -9.71
N VAL A 173 -26.62 -21.14 -10.29
CA VAL A 173 -27.37 -20.35 -11.30
C VAL A 173 -27.86 -19.00 -10.74
N GLY A 174 -28.10 -18.90 -9.43
CA GLY A 174 -28.59 -17.68 -8.79
C GLY A 174 -27.48 -16.74 -8.30
N TRP A 175 -26.21 -17.15 -8.38
CA TRP A 175 -25.08 -16.39 -7.83
C TRP A 175 -24.97 -14.97 -8.40
N ARG A 176 -24.93 -14.83 -9.73
CA ARG A 176 -24.72 -13.53 -10.40
C ARG A 176 -25.85 -12.54 -10.10
N ASN A 177 -27.09 -13.02 -9.96
CA ASN A 177 -28.23 -12.17 -9.61
C ASN A 177 -28.11 -11.66 -8.18
N ARG A 178 -27.86 -12.55 -7.20
CA ARG A 178 -27.69 -12.14 -5.79
C ARG A 178 -26.55 -11.13 -5.62
N LEU A 179 -25.38 -11.40 -6.21
CA LEU A 179 -24.25 -10.48 -6.16
C LEU A 179 -24.61 -9.13 -6.80
N GLY A 180 -25.26 -9.14 -7.97
CA GLY A 180 -25.65 -7.92 -8.67
C GLY A 180 -26.67 -7.09 -7.90
N GLU A 181 -27.65 -7.71 -7.24
CA GLU A 181 -28.65 -7.03 -6.41
C GLU A 181 -28.02 -6.41 -5.16
N THR A 182 -27.19 -7.17 -4.43
CA THR A 182 -26.48 -6.67 -3.25
C THR A 182 -25.57 -5.49 -3.62
N TYR A 183 -24.81 -5.62 -4.71
CA TYR A 183 -23.95 -4.55 -5.22
C TYR A 183 -24.73 -3.26 -5.52
N LYS A 184 -25.84 -3.37 -6.29
CA LYS A 184 -26.67 -2.20 -6.62
C LYS A 184 -27.19 -1.51 -5.36
N GLY A 185 -27.70 -2.27 -4.39
CA GLY A 185 -28.17 -1.71 -3.13
C GLY A 185 -27.07 -1.01 -2.34
N ALA A 186 -25.85 -1.54 -2.32
CA ALA A 186 -24.71 -0.92 -1.64
C ALA A 186 -24.25 0.38 -2.34
N VAL A 187 -24.28 0.42 -3.68
CA VAL A 187 -23.96 1.62 -4.48
C VAL A 187 -25.02 2.71 -4.31
N GLU A 188 -26.31 2.35 -4.35
CA GLU A 188 -27.44 3.28 -4.14
C GLU A 188 -27.39 3.95 -2.76
N LYS A 189 -26.99 3.20 -1.73
CA LYS A 189 -26.76 3.70 -0.37
C LYS A 189 -25.47 4.53 -0.23
N GLY A 190 -24.61 4.56 -1.25
CA GLY A 190 -23.33 5.27 -1.24
C GLY A 190 -22.27 4.67 -0.32
N LEU A 191 -22.43 3.42 0.13
CA LEU A 191 -21.55 2.77 1.12
C LEU A 191 -20.10 2.70 0.66
N TRP A 192 -19.89 2.53 -0.63
CA TRP A 192 -18.58 2.35 -1.26
C TRP A 192 -18.20 3.54 -2.16
N LYS A 193 -18.79 4.73 -1.90
CA LYS A 193 -18.52 5.93 -2.70
C LYS A 193 -17.01 6.16 -2.78
N ASN A 194 -16.54 6.33 -4.00
CA ASN A 194 -15.15 6.56 -4.35
C ASN A 194 -14.16 5.42 -4.05
N THR A 195 -14.61 4.21 -3.72
CA THR A 195 -13.71 3.06 -3.52
C THR A 195 -13.65 2.13 -4.73
N TYR A 196 -12.72 1.17 -4.72
CA TYR A 196 -12.56 0.15 -5.75
C TYR A 196 -13.75 -0.82 -5.79
N ALA A 197 -14.31 -1.13 -4.61
CA ALA A 197 -15.52 -1.93 -4.45
C ALA A 197 -16.73 -1.37 -5.23
N ALA A 198 -16.82 -0.05 -5.45
CA ALA A 198 -17.92 0.56 -6.23
C ALA A 198 -17.70 0.54 -7.75
N SER A 199 -16.62 -0.08 -8.24
CA SER A 199 -16.32 -0.06 -9.68
C SER A 199 -17.19 -1.02 -10.48
N ASN A 200 -17.41 -2.23 -9.97
CA ASN A 200 -18.27 -3.25 -10.57
C ASN A 200 -18.60 -4.37 -9.55
N PRO A 201 -19.58 -5.26 -9.84
CA PRO A 201 -19.97 -6.32 -8.91
C PRO A 201 -18.87 -7.32 -8.53
N ALA A 202 -17.90 -7.59 -9.41
CA ALA A 202 -16.82 -8.54 -9.12
C ALA A 202 -15.82 -7.94 -8.11
N GLU A 203 -15.44 -6.67 -8.29
CA GLU A 203 -14.58 -5.96 -7.33
C GLU A 203 -15.29 -5.74 -6.00
N TYR A 204 -16.60 -5.44 -6.04
CA TYR A 204 -17.42 -5.41 -4.85
C TYR A 204 -17.33 -6.72 -4.06
N TRP A 205 -17.50 -7.86 -4.72
CA TRP A 205 -17.37 -9.18 -4.09
C TRP A 205 -15.99 -9.39 -3.45
N ALA A 206 -14.92 -9.12 -4.20
CA ALA A 206 -13.56 -9.32 -3.72
C ALA A 206 -13.26 -8.45 -2.48
N GLU A 207 -13.65 -7.18 -2.51
CA GLU A 207 -13.40 -6.21 -1.44
C GLU A 207 -14.19 -6.53 -0.16
N ILE A 208 -15.49 -6.84 -0.27
CA ILE A 208 -16.29 -7.19 0.91
C ILE A 208 -15.80 -8.50 1.52
N ALA A 209 -15.38 -9.47 0.71
CA ALA A 209 -14.88 -10.74 1.24
C ALA A 209 -13.46 -10.61 1.80
N GLN A 210 -12.60 -9.72 1.27
CA GLN A 210 -11.35 -9.35 1.94
C GLN A 210 -11.61 -8.74 3.32
N CYS A 211 -12.61 -7.87 3.46
CA CYS A 211 -13.01 -7.35 4.76
C CYS A 211 -13.46 -8.50 5.68
N TYR A 212 -14.29 -9.41 5.17
CA TYR A 212 -14.76 -10.58 5.92
C TYR A 212 -13.62 -11.48 6.44
N PHE A 213 -12.49 -11.52 5.73
CA PHE A 213 -11.30 -12.26 6.13
C PHE A 213 -10.22 -11.40 6.80
N ASP A 214 -10.50 -10.15 7.17
CA ASP A 214 -9.57 -9.21 7.82
C ASP A 214 -8.29 -8.89 7.04
N CYS A 215 -8.38 -8.81 5.71
CA CYS A 215 -7.23 -8.55 4.85
C CYS A 215 -7.49 -7.53 3.73
N ASN A 216 -8.44 -6.61 3.93
CA ASN A 216 -8.60 -5.48 3.04
C ASN A 216 -7.68 -4.31 3.43
N ARG A 217 -7.35 -3.47 2.45
CA ARG A 217 -6.67 -2.19 2.67
C ARG A 217 -7.66 -1.12 3.12
N VAL A 218 -7.17 -0.15 3.90
CA VAL A 218 -7.93 1.06 4.26
C VAL A 218 -7.26 2.36 3.84
N ASN A 219 -8.08 3.41 3.74
CA ASN A 219 -7.68 4.82 3.75
C ASN A 219 -6.61 5.18 2.72
N ASN A 220 -6.84 4.83 1.46
CA ASN A 220 -6.00 5.29 0.35
C ASN A 220 -6.85 5.82 -0.83
N TRP A 221 -6.20 6.16 -1.94
CA TRP A 221 -6.83 6.78 -3.12
C TRP A 221 -8.07 6.03 -3.65
N ASN A 222 -8.14 4.70 -3.47
CA ASN A 222 -9.24 3.85 -3.93
C ASN A 222 -9.82 2.90 -2.86
N HIS A 223 -9.46 2.98 -1.58
CA HIS A 223 -10.02 2.15 -0.51
C HIS A 223 -10.67 3.00 0.59
N GLY A 224 -11.76 2.47 1.14
CA GLY A 224 -12.54 3.08 2.22
C GLY A 224 -11.93 2.87 3.61
N PRO A 225 -12.69 3.12 4.68
CA PRO A 225 -12.16 3.07 6.05
C PRO A 225 -12.22 1.68 6.71
N ILE A 226 -12.81 0.68 6.04
CA ILE A 226 -13.07 -0.64 6.64
C ILE A 226 -12.18 -1.73 6.07
N ALA A 227 -11.74 -2.64 6.93
CA ALA A 227 -10.92 -3.80 6.57
C ALA A 227 -11.21 -5.08 7.34
N THR A 228 -12.06 -5.04 8.37
CA THR A 228 -12.38 -6.21 9.18
C THR A 228 -13.80 -6.71 9.00
N ARG A 229 -14.03 -7.96 9.39
CA ARG A 229 -15.34 -8.61 9.34
C ARG A 229 -16.38 -7.85 10.15
N GLU A 230 -15.97 -7.37 11.33
CA GLU A 230 -16.81 -6.58 12.24
C GLU A 230 -17.20 -5.24 11.61
N GLN A 231 -16.25 -4.56 10.99
CA GLN A 231 -16.50 -3.29 10.31
C GLN A 231 -17.41 -3.49 9.10
N LEU A 232 -17.20 -4.56 8.31
CA LEU A 232 -18.10 -4.91 7.20
C LEU A 232 -19.53 -5.13 7.69
N LYS A 233 -19.72 -5.88 8.77
CA LYS A 233 -21.05 -6.14 9.34
C LYS A 233 -21.80 -4.86 9.73
N GLN A 234 -21.07 -3.84 10.17
CA GLN A 234 -21.66 -2.54 10.55
C GLN A 234 -21.88 -1.63 9.34
N HIS A 235 -20.92 -1.60 8.42
CA HIS A 235 -20.90 -0.69 7.27
C HIS A 235 -21.79 -1.18 6.12
N ASP A 236 -21.74 -2.48 5.82
CA ASP A 236 -22.48 -3.15 4.75
C ASP A 236 -23.01 -4.52 5.23
N PRO A 237 -24.09 -4.53 6.03
CA PRO A 237 -24.65 -5.77 6.58
C PRO A 237 -25.18 -6.74 5.49
N ASP A 238 -25.64 -6.20 4.36
CA ASP A 238 -26.12 -7.02 3.23
C ASP A 238 -24.93 -7.72 2.54
N GLY A 239 -23.83 -7.00 2.31
CA GLY A 239 -22.57 -7.56 1.83
C GLY A 239 -21.98 -8.59 2.81
N TYR A 240 -21.98 -8.31 4.11
CA TYR A 240 -21.57 -9.27 5.14
C TYR A 240 -22.37 -10.59 5.05
N GLU A 241 -23.70 -10.51 4.96
CA GLU A 241 -24.55 -11.70 4.89
C GLU A 241 -24.36 -12.46 3.56
N LEU A 242 -24.10 -11.76 2.46
CA LEU A 242 -23.75 -12.39 1.19
C LEU A 242 -22.49 -13.24 1.33
N VAL A 243 -21.40 -12.69 1.88
CA VAL A 243 -20.14 -13.45 2.07
C VAL A 243 -20.36 -14.62 3.03
N ARG A 244 -20.96 -14.38 4.20
CA ARG A 244 -21.17 -15.40 5.23
C ARG A 244 -21.95 -16.61 4.69
N LYS A 245 -23.04 -16.36 3.96
CA LYS A 245 -23.87 -17.43 3.37
C LYS A 245 -23.14 -18.15 2.23
N THR A 246 -22.39 -17.41 1.42
CA THR A 246 -21.69 -17.97 0.25
C THR A 246 -20.52 -18.86 0.65
N MET A 247 -19.72 -18.42 1.62
CA MET A 247 -18.55 -19.17 2.09
C MET A 247 -18.94 -20.36 2.97
N ASN A 248 -20.10 -20.30 3.63
CA ASN A 248 -20.70 -21.40 4.38
C ASN A 248 -19.73 -22.07 5.37
N LEU A 249 -18.87 -21.27 6.00
CA LEU A 249 -17.91 -21.75 6.99
C LEU A 249 -18.64 -22.12 8.29
N LYS A 250 -18.34 -23.31 8.80
CA LYS A 250 -18.79 -23.74 10.13
C LYS A 250 -17.89 -23.14 11.21
N PRO A 251 -18.33 -23.01 12.47
CA PRO A 251 -17.52 -22.46 13.55
C PRO A 251 -16.13 -23.12 13.70
N GLU A 252 -16.05 -24.44 13.52
CA GLU A 252 -14.79 -25.19 13.58
C GLU A 252 -13.80 -24.87 12.45
N ASN A 253 -14.29 -24.30 11.34
CA ASN A 253 -13.52 -23.90 10.17
C ASN A 253 -13.58 -22.38 9.96
N ASP A 254 -14.00 -21.60 10.97
CA ASP A 254 -13.95 -20.14 10.87
C ASP A 254 -12.50 -19.71 10.72
N TRP A 255 -12.25 -18.86 9.73
CA TRP A 255 -10.91 -18.48 9.35
C TRP A 255 -10.82 -16.98 9.10
N ARG A 256 -9.72 -16.41 9.55
CA ARG A 256 -9.31 -15.03 9.30
C ARG A 256 -7.90 -15.04 8.76
N TYR A 257 -7.61 -14.14 7.84
CA TYR A 257 -6.28 -13.99 7.29
C TYR A 257 -5.34 -13.50 8.39
N ALA A 258 -4.27 -14.26 8.63
CA ALA A 258 -3.18 -13.85 9.50
C ALA A 258 -1.93 -13.63 8.64
N PRO A 259 -1.38 -12.40 8.55
CA PRO A 259 -0.11 -12.17 7.87
C PRO A 259 0.99 -13.06 8.43
N VAL A 260 1.87 -13.59 7.57
CA VAL A 260 3.00 -14.43 8.01
C VAL A 260 4.18 -13.59 8.51
N ARG A 261 4.17 -12.29 8.22
CA ARG A 261 5.13 -11.29 8.68
C ARG A 261 4.41 -9.98 8.93
N LYS A 262 4.89 -9.20 9.89
CA LYS A 262 4.38 -7.86 10.17
C LYS A 262 4.93 -6.88 9.13
N GLN A 263 4.04 -6.08 8.53
CA GLN A 263 4.40 -4.96 7.66
C GLN A 263 3.72 -3.66 8.11
N PRO A 264 4.31 -2.48 7.82
CA PRO A 264 5.66 -2.31 7.26
C PRO A 264 6.74 -2.77 8.25
N SER A 265 7.93 -3.08 7.74
CA SER A 265 9.09 -3.54 8.53
C SER A 265 10.37 -2.83 8.08
N VAL A 266 11.43 -2.98 8.88
CA VAL A 266 12.78 -2.49 8.58
C VAL A 266 13.65 -3.67 8.20
N ILE A 267 14.32 -3.56 7.06
CA ILE A 267 15.25 -4.57 6.52
C ILE A 267 16.55 -3.90 6.07
N ALA A 268 17.55 -4.69 5.69
CA ALA A 268 18.69 -4.17 4.94
C ALA A 268 18.23 -3.68 3.55
N PRO A 269 18.82 -2.62 2.98
CA PRO A 269 18.40 -2.14 1.67
C PRO A 269 18.58 -3.20 0.58
N PRO A 270 17.54 -3.48 -0.23
CA PRO A 270 17.65 -4.45 -1.30
C PRO A 270 18.73 -4.10 -2.32
N ALA A 271 19.55 -5.08 -2.72
CA ALA A 271 20.69 -4.89 -3.62
C ALA A 271 20.33 -4.23 -4.96
N ARG A 272 19.09 -4.44 -5.45
CA ARG A 272 18.59 -3.84 -6.70
C ARG A 272 18.64 -2.30 -6.71
N PHE A 273 18.59 -1.66 -5.54
CA PHE A 273 18.65 -0.21 -5.44
C PHE A 273 20.07 0.36 -5.46
N LYS A 274 21.11 -0.48 -5.27
CA LYS A 274 22.53 -0.07 -5.28
C LYS A 274 22.85 1.13 -4.37
N PHE A 275 22.16 1.22 -3.22
CA PHE A 275 22.49 2.24 -2.22
C PHE A 275 23.88 1.98 -1.61
N ASP A 276 24.54 3.05 -1.19
CA ASP A 276 25.84 2.98 -0.52
C ASP A 276 25.77 2.14 0.77
N GLY A 277 26.86 1.45 1.10
CA GLY A 277 26.96 0.58 2.28
C GLY A 277 26.81 1.31 3.63
N TYR A 278 26.89 2.64 3.65
CA TYR A 278 26.50 3.48 4.78
C TYR A 278 25.05 3.21 5.23
N TYR A 279 24.15 3.01 4.26
CA TYR A 279 22.75 2.73 4.52
C TYR A 279 22.58 1.24 4.83
N THR A 280 22.35 0.92 6.10
CA THR A 280 22.16 -0.46 6.55
C THR A 280 20.71 -0.78 6.90
N LYS A 281 19.83 0.23 6.91
CA LYS A 281 18.40 0.09 7.22
C LYS A 281 17.55 0.72 6.13
N PHE A 282 16.43 0.06 5.84
CA PHE A 282 15.49 0.41 4.79
C PHE A 282 14.07 0.04 5.19
N THR A 283 13.12 0.91 4.85
CA THR A 283 11.69 0.56 4.83
C THR A 283 11.04 1.16 3.60
N PHE A 284 9.97 0.50 3.11
CA PHE A 284 9.33 0.87 1.85
C PHE A 284 7.96 1.49 2.11
N ALA A 285 7.86 2.81 1.97
CA ALA A 285 6.64 3.55 2.27
C ALA A 285 5.78 3.65 1.01
N ARG A 286 4.96 2.63 0.72
CA ARG A 286 4.22 2.48 -0.55
C ARG A 286 5.13 2.73 -1.76
N GLU A 287 6.17 1.92 -1.87
CA GLU A 287 7.21 2.03 -2.89
C GLU A 287 8.17 3.23 -2.79
N PHE A 288 8.03 4.11 -1.80
CA PHE A 288 8.99 5.19 -1.58
C PHE A 288 10.15 4.75 -0.67
N PRO A 289 11.43 4.88 -1.10
CA PRO A 289 12.59 4.50 -0.28
C PRO A 289 12.80 5.40 0.94
N VAL A 290 12.81 4.80 2.12
CA VAL A 290 13.23 5.45 3.37
C VAL A 290 14.43 4.71 3.93
N LEU A 291 15.54 5.42 4.12
CA LEU A 291 16.85 4.88 4.46
C LEU A 291 17.33 5.37 5.82
N GLY A 292 18.17 4.57 6.47
CA GLY A 292 18.89 4.95 7.67
C GLY A 292 20.19 4.16 7.79
N SER A 293 21.12 4.69 8.57
CA SER A 293 22.33 3.95 8.95
C SER A 293 22.04 2.95 10.07
N LYS A 294 23.09 2.30 10.58
CA LYS A 294 23.01 1.45 11.78
C LYS A 294 22.66 2.22 13.06
N HIS A 295 22.82 3.54 13.06
CA HIS A 295 22.61 4.41 14.22
C HIS A 295 21.16 4.90 14.35
N VAL A 296 20.35 4.75 13.30
CA VAL A 296 18.94 5.15 13.29
C VAL A 296 18.09 4.07 13.95
N SER A 297 17.13 4.43 14.80
CA SER A 297 16.19 3.44 15.36
C SER A 297 15.17 2.93 14.33
N ASP A 298 14.74 1.68 14.47
CA ASP A 298 13.68 1.11 13.60
C ASP A 298 12.36 1.85 13.80
N ALA A 299 12.10 2.33 15.02
CA ALA A 299 10.93 3.14 15.34
C ALA A 299 10.88 4.43 14.51
N ALA A 300 12.02 5.11 14.33
CA ALA A 300 12.10 6.31 13.52
C ALA A 300 11.81 6.02 12.04
N LEU A 301 12.38 4.95 11.48
CA LEU A 301 12.09 4.56 10.09
C LEU A 301 10.62 4.22 9.87
N LEU A 302 10.01 3.49 10.81
CA LEU A 302 8.58 3.13 10.71
C LEU A 302 7.66 4.35 10.91
N ALA A 303 8.02 5.30 11.76
CA ALA A 303 7.29 6.57 11.92
C ALA A 303 7.42 7.47 10.68
N ALA A 304 8.60 7.52 10.05
CA ALA A 304 8.79 8.18 8.77
C ALA A 304 7.93 7.53 7.68
N ASN A 305 7.95 6.19 7.59
CA ASN A 305 7.12 5.42 6.65
C ASN A 305 5.62 5.75 6.83
N ASP A 306 5.12 5.68 8.06
CA ASP A 306 3.74 5.99 8.41
C ASP A 306 3.34 7.41 8.00
N THR A 307 4.22 8.39 8.21
CA THR A 307 3.99 9.79 7.81
C THR A 307 3.88 9.93 6.29
N VAL A 308 4.76 9.27 5.52
CA VAL A 308 4.68 9.25 4.04
C VAL A 308 3.38 8.60 3.57
N ARG A 309 3.04 7.41 4.11
CA ARG A 309 1.80 6.69 3.75
C ARG A 309 0.56 7.54 4.00
N LYS A 310 0.54 8.27 5.12
CA LYS A 310 -0.56 9.14 5.49
C LYS A 310 -0.59 10.35 4.58
N MET A 311 0.47 11.17 4.53
CA MET A 311 0.51 12.40 3.72
C MET A 311 0.11 12.18 2.25
N PHE A 312 0.46 11.03 1.66
CA PHE A 312 0.13 10.68 0.27
C PHE A 312 -1.00 9.66 0.13
N ALA A 313 -1.79 9.41 1.18
CA ALA A 313 -2.87 8.43 1.18
C ALA A 313 -3.79 8.56 -0.03
N TYR A 314 -4.16 9.79 -0.39
CA TYR A 314 -5.08 10.11 -1.48
C TYR A 314 -4.40 10.72 -2.71
N ARG A 315 -3.06 10.85 -2.69
CA ARG A 315 -2.23 11.42 -3.75
C ARG A 315 -1.04 10.54 -4.09
N HIS A 316 -1.29 9.26 -4.27
CA HIS A 316 -0.25 8.31 -4.63
C HIS A 316 0.34 8.60 -6.02
N ASP A 317 -0.40 9.30 -6.90
CA ASP A 317 0.13 9.85 -8.16
C ASP A 317 1.31 10.81 -7.95
N ILE A 318 1.26 11.65 -6.89
CA ILE A 318 2.38 12.53 -6.52
C ILE A 318 3.55 11.68 -5.99
N LEU A 319 3.27 10.72 -5.10
CA LEU A 319 4.31 9.85 -4.57
C LEU A 319 5.01 9.06 -5.68
N LYS A 320 4.26 8.56 -6.67
CA LYS A 320 4.81 7.87 -7.86
C LYS A 320 5.64 8.81 -8.73
N ALA A 321 5.28 10.07 -8.85
CA ALA A 321 6.12 11.05 -9.53
C ALA A 321 7.47 11.22 -8.80
N MET A 322 7.46 11.28 -7.46
CA MET A 322 8.69 11.34 -6.65
C MET A 322 9.53 10.05 -6.75
N ILE A 323 8.89 8.88 -6.76
CA ILE A 323 9.57 7.59 -6.96
C ILE A 323 10.22 7.53 -8.34
N THR A 324 9.51 7.96 -9.39
CA THR A 324 10.02 7.98 -10.77
C THR A 324 11.20 8.95 -10.93
N ASP A 325 11.18 10.05 -10.20
CA ASP A 325 12.28 11.01 -10.13
C ASP A 325 13.53 10.45 -9.41
N GLY A 326 13.38 9.34 -8.67
CA GLY A 326 14.45 8.74 -7.88
C GLY A 326 14.62 9.36 -6.49
N ALA A 327 13.64 10.16 -6.06
CA ALA A 327 13.64 10.78 -4.75
C ALA A 327 13.67 9.73 -3.63
N ARG A 328 14.47 9.99 -2.60
CA ARG A 328 14.57 9.16 -1.40
C ARG A 328 14.64 10.02 -0.14
N LEU A 329 14.21 9.45 0.97
CA LEU A 329 14.33 10.04 2.30
C LEU A 329 15.41 9.30 3.09
N VAL A 330 16.26 10.07 3.76
CA VAL A 330 17.18 9.56 4.78
C VAL A 330 16.74 10.09 6.14
N VAL A 331 16.57 9.18 7.09
CA VAL A 331 16.48 9.53 8.51
C VAL A 331 17.91 9.56 9.05
N LEU A 332 18.31 10.68 9.62
CA LEU A 332 19.64 10.92 10.16
C LEU A 332 19.66 10.59 11.66
N GLY A 333 20.55 9.70 12.09
CA GLY A 333 20.67 9.29 13.49
C GLY A 333 21.13 10.45 14.37
N ARG A 334 20.75 10.44 15.65
CA ARG A 334 20.93 11.57 16.59
C ARG A 334 22.36 12.12 16.71
N THR A 335 23.37 11.29 16.48
CA THR A 335 24.78 11.66 16.55
C THR A 335 25.42 11.94 15.19
N GLU A 336 24.71 11.68 14.11
CA GLU A 336 25.20 11.79 12.73
C GLU A 336 24.96 13.20 12.18
N LYS A 337 25.81 13.64 11.25
CA LYS A 337 25.73 14.95 10.60
C LYS A 337 25.44 14.77 9.11
N LEU A 338 25.03 15.85 8.45
CA LEU A 338 24.83 15.81 6.99
C LEU A 338 26.13 15.43 6.27
N SER A 339 27.28 15.95 6.72
CA SER A 339 28.57 15.64 6.10
C SER A 339 29.07 14.19 6.30
N ASP A 340 28.38 13.39 7.14
CA ASP A 340 28.63 11.95 7.29
C ASP A 340 27.97 11.13 6.18
N LEU A 341 26.96 11.68 5.49
CA LEU A 341 26.27 10.96 4.41
C LEU A 341 27.17 10.84 3.16
N PRO A 342 27.13 9.70 2.45
CA PRO A 342 27.91 9.49 1.22
C PRO A 342 27.71 10.58 0.16
N GLU A 343 26.50 11.12 0.05
CA GLU A 343 26.15 12.19 -0.90
C GLU A 343 26.94 13.49 -0.69
N PHE A 344 27.50 13.68 0.51
CA PHE A 344 28.27 14.88 0.89
C PHE A 344 29.77 14.59 1.09
N ALA A 345 30.27 13.43 0.67
CA ALA A 345 31.68 13.06 0.82
C ALA A 345 32.65 14.13 0.25
N GLY A 346 32.27 14.75 -0.87
CA GLY A 346 33.03 15.81 -1.55
C GLY A 346 32.68 17.26 -1.15
N ALA A 347 31.87 17.47 -0.11
CA ALA A 347 31.46 18.81 0.30
C ALA A 347 32.65 19.66 0.76
N LYS A 348 32.82 20.84 0.14
CA LYS A 348 33.95 21.76 0.42
C LYS A 348 33.86 22.44 1.78
N ASN A 349 32.66 22.76 2.26
CA ASN A 349 32.43 23.46 3.52
C ASN A 349 31.54 22.65 4.46
N LYS A 350 32.12 21.59 5.07
CA LYS A 350 31.39 20.69 5.97
C LYS A 350 30.88 21.38 7.23
N THR A 351 31.63 22.35 7.76
CA THR A 351 31.24 23.10 8.97
C THR A 351 29.94 23.89 8.76
N GLU A 352 29.76 24.51 7.60
CA GLU A 352 28.52 25.21 7.25
C GLU A 352 27.36 24.24 6.97
N LEU A 353 27.65 23.15 6.25
CA LEU A 353 26.66 22.08 5.98
C LEU A 353 26.08 21.51 7.29
N ASP A 354 26.93 21.29 8.29
CA ASP A 354 26.56 20.66 9.56
C ASP A 354 25.93 21.63 10.57
N LEU A 355 25.63 22.88 10.19
CA LEU A 355 24.85 23.82 11.02
C LEU A 355 23.39 23.38 11.19
N VAL A 356 22.89 22.56 10.27
CA VAL A 356 21.54 21.96 10.32
C VAL A 356 21.62 20.44 10.17
N ARG A 357 20.60 19.75 10.67
CA ARG A 357 20.50 18.27 10.62
C ARG A 357 19.43 17.78 9.65
N TYR A 358 18.98 18.65 8.74
CA TYR A 358 17.95 18.35 7.76
C TYR A 358 18.34 18.92 6.40
N LEU A 359 17.76 18.35 5.35
CA LEU A 359 17.93 18.78 3.97
C LEU A 359 16.55 18.77 3.29
N ASP A 360 16.08 19.94 2.89
CA ASP A 360 14.96 20.05 1.95
C ASP A 360 15.30 19.33 0.65
N TYR A 361 14.30 18.86 -0.09
CA TYR A 361 14.54 18.08 -1.31
C TYR A 361 15.55 18.75 -2.26
N SER A 362 16.67 18.06 -2.49
CA SER A 362 17.70 18.48 -3.43
C SER A 362 17.49 17.80 -4.78
N PRO A 363 17.11 18.52 -5.86
CA PRO A 363 16.92 17.91 -7.18
C PRO A 363 18.20 17.29 -7.76
N ALA A 364 19.37 17.78 -7.36
CA ALA A 364 20.66 17.26 -7.83
C ALA A 364 21.01 15.92 -7.18
N LEU A 365 20.67 15.76 -5.89
CA LEU A 365 20.97 14.53 -5.13
C LEU A 365 19.81 13.54 -5.11
N LYS A 366 18.59 14.00 -5.47
CA LYS A 366 17.33 13.27 -5.30
C LYS A 366 17.10 12.85 -3.85
N LEU A 367 17.48 13.73 -2.92
CA LEU A 367 17.62 13.42 -1.50
C LEU A 367 16.86 14.42 -0.63
N MET A 368 16.15 13.89 0.37
CA MET A 368 15.66 14.62 1.54
C MET A 368 16.28 14.00 2.79
N VAL A 369 16.58 14.82 3.80
CA VAL A 369 17.11 14.34 5.07
C VAL A 369 16.31 14.94 6.22
N VAL A 370 15.92 14.10 7.17
CA VAL A 370 15.27 14.52 8.42
C VAL A 370 15.99 13.91 9.62
N PRO A 371 16.11 14.62 10.74
CA PRO A 371 16.70 14.06 11.94
C PRO A 371 15.72 13.12 12.66
N GLU A 372 16.24 12.04 13.23
CA GLU A 372 15.48 11.03 13.96
C GLU A 372 14.61 11.62 15.09
N GLU A 373 15.17 12.54 15.89
CA GLU A 373 14.48 13.22 16.97
C GLU A 373 13.21 13.96 16.49
N SER A 374 13.21 14.49 15.27
CA SER A 374 12.06 15.17 14.67
C SER A 374 11.00 14.20 14.17
N VAL A 375 11.43 13.08 13.59
CA VAL A 375 10.50 12.02 13.17
C VAL A 375 9.77 11.41 14.36
N LEU A 376 10.45 11.29 15.50
CA LEU A 376 9.91 10.75 16.74
C LEU A 376 9.22 11.79 17.64
N ASN A 377 9.32 13.09 17.32
CA ASN A 377 8.82 14.21 18.13
C ASN A 377 9.31 14.13 19.59
N THR A 378 10.62 14.00 19.80
CA THR A 378 11.21 13.86 21.14
C THR A 378 11.34 15.22 21.84
N ALA A 379 11.29 15.23 23.17
CA ALA A 379 11.26 16.48 23.96
C ALA A 379 12.51 17.36 23.82
N ASP A 380 13.62 16.80 23.36
CA ASP A 380 14.90 17.46 23.08
C ASP A 380 14.99 18.05 21.65
N GLU A 381 13.92 17.99 20.85
CA GLU A 381 13.89 18.47 19.48
C GLU A 381 13.97 20.02 19.40
N PRO A 382 14.94 20.61 18.66
CA PRO A 382 15.05 22.05 18.48
C PRO A 382 13.82 22.71 17.82
N PHE A 383 13.05 21.93 17.06
CA PHE A 383 11.82 22.36 16.38
C PHE A 383 10.55 21.84 17.07
N ALA A 384 10.62 21.53 18.37
CA ALA A 384 9.55 20.90 19.16
C ALA A 384 8.12 21.20 18.65
N GLY A 385 7.44 20.12 18.22
CA GLY A 385 6.07 20.15 17.70
C GLY A 385 5.95 20.43 16.21
N LYS A 386 7.02 20.83 15.50
CA LYS A 386 7.02 20.94 14.03
C LYS A 386 7.32 19.57 13.41
N CYS A 387 6.48 19.14 12.47
CA CYS A 387 6.77 17.92 11.71
C CYS A 387 7.64 18.24 10.49
N MET A 388 8.95 18.06 10.62
CA MET A 388 9.90 18.29 9.53
C MET A 388 9.61 17.43 8.30
N MET A 389 9.07 16.22 8.48
CA MET A 389 8.64 15.34 7.40
C MET A 389 7.65 16.04 6.46
N VAL A 390 6.59 16.65 7.00
CA VAL A 390 5.59 17.36 6.17
C VAL A 390 6.23 18.52 5.41
N SER A 391 7.15 19.26 6.06
CA SER A 391 7.87 20.38 5.45
C SER A 391 8.71 19.95 4.24
N VAL A 392 9.59 18.96 4.42
CA VAL A 392 10.50 18.51 3.35
C VAL A 392 9.73 17.87 2.19
N PHE A 393 8.66 17.13 2.46
CA PHE A 393 7.80 16.56 1.42
C PHE A 393 6.96 17.61 0.70
N ALA A 394 6.47 18.65 1.39
CA ALA A 394 5.73 19.75 0.75
C ALA A 394 6.60 20.49 -0.28
N LYS A 395 7.87 20.73 0.05
CA LYS A 395 8.84 21.34 -0.87
C LYS A 395 9.26 20.36 -1.96
N GLY A 396 9.53 19.10 -1.60
CA GLY A 396 9.94 18.06 -2.55
C GLY A 396 8.88 17.77 -3.60
N LEU A 397 7.62 17.62 -3.20
CA LEU A 397 6.53 17.39 -4.16
C LEU A 397 6.39 18.58 -5.11
N TYR A 398 6.58 19.83 -4.64
CA TYR A 398 6.56 21.00 -5.49
C TYR A 398 7.67 20.91 -6.55
N HIS A 399 8.92 20.72 -6.13
CA HIS A 399 10.05 20.68 -7.06
C HIS A 399 9.94 19.56 -8.10
N VAL A 400 9.46 18.38 -7.69
CA VAL A 400 9.30 17.23 -8.60
C VAL A 400 8.14 17.43 -9.57
N THR A 401 7.03 18.00 -9.12
CA THR A 401 5.80 18.01 -9.93
C THR A 401 5.55 19.31 -10.69
N ALA A 402 5.88 20.47 -10.11
CA ALA A 402 5.54 21.78 -10.64
C ALA A 402 6.30 22.13 -11.94
N THR A 403 7.38 21.41 -12.27
CA THR A 403 8.18 21.63 -13.48
C THR A 403 7.84 20.66 -14.62
N ARG A 404 6.93 19.70 -14.40
CA ARG A 404 6.54 18.75 -15.43
C ARG A 404 5.84 19.48 -16.58
N PRO A 405 6.07 19.07 -17.85
CA PRO A 405 5.33 19.62 -18.96
C PRO A 405 3.85 19.25 -18.85
N VAL A 406 3.00 20.16 -19.32
CA VAL A 406 1.57 19.88 -19.52
C VAL A 406 1.47 18.71 -20.48
N ASP A 407 0.63 17.76 -20.12
CA ASP A 407 0.39 16.59 -20.94
C ASP A 407 -1.08 16.60 -21.38
N PRO A 408 -1.37 17.12 -22.59
CA PRO A 408 -2.75 17.34 -23.03
C PRO A 408 -3.52 16.03 -23.21
N GLU A 409 -2.80 14.92 -23.40
CA GLU A 409 -3.41 13.61 -23.57
C GLU A 409 -3.70 12.92 -22.24
N PHE A 410 -3.12 13.39 -21.11
CA PHE A 410 -3.27 12.75 -19.79
C PHE A 410 -4.70 12.39 -19.47
N GLU A 411 -5.65 13.32 -19.69
CA GLU A 411 -7.04 13.05 -19.36
C GLU A 411 -7.72 12.04 -20.29
N ASN A 412 -7.29 11.97 -21.55
CA ASN A 412 -7.91 11.14 -22.58
C ASN A 412 -7.25 9.75 -22.74
N ARG A 413 -6.13 9.49 -22.05
CA ARG A 413 -5.46 8.19 -22.13
C ARG A 413 -6.37 7.10 -21.61
N ARG A 414 -6.43 5.99 -22.36
CA ARG A 414 -7.10 4.77 -21.91
C ARG A 414 -6.35 4.08 -20.79
N GLU A 415 -5.03 4.21 -20.76
CA GLU A 415 -4.12 3.48 -19.87
C GLU A 415 -3.76 4.30 -18.63
N LYS A 416 -4.76 4.70 -17.85
CA LYS A 416 -4.54 5.32 -16.55
C LYS A 416 -4.32 4.26 -15.48
N GLN A 417 -3.31 4.48 -14.64
CA GLN A 417 -3.15 3.70 -13.42
C GLN A 417 -4.26 4.06 -12.42
N GLN A 418 -4.60 3.12 -11.53
CA GLN A 418 -5.70 3.33 -10.57
C GLN A 418 -5.46 4.54 -9.66
N TYR A 419 -4.20 4.84 -9.34
CA TYR A 419 -3.80 5.98 -8.52
C TYR A 419 -3.90 7.33 -9.24
N GLU A 420 -4.10 7.34 -10.55
CA GLU A 420 -4.27 8.55 -11.39
C GLU A 420 -5.75 8.92 -11.58
N LEU A 421 -6.68 8.09 -11.11
CA LEU A 421 -8.10 8.31 -11.30
C LEU A 421 -8.62 9.39 -10.34
N ARG A 422 -9.41 10.33 -10.87
CA ARG A 422 -10.14 11.38 -10.13
C ARG A 422 -9.23 12.41 -9.44
N VAL A 423 -8.01 12.57 -9.93
CA VAL A 423 -7.07 13.61 -9.48
C VAL A 423 -6.55 14.35 -10.69
N LYS A 424 -6.23 15.65 -10.52
CA LYS A 424 -5.52 16.40 -11.55
C LYS A 424 -4.02 16.14 -11.41
N ARG A 425 -3.38 15.71 -12.48
CA ARG A 425 -1.92 15.61 -12.57
C ARG A 425 -1.30 16.98 -12.28
N LEU A 426 -0.33 17.00 -11.38
CA LEU A 426 0.45 18.21 -11.11
C LEU A 426 1.54 18.39 -12.17
N ASP A 427 1.60 19.60 -12.72
CA ASP A 427 2.53 20.03 -13.77
C ASP A 427 2.73 21.56 -13.74
N SER A 428 3.30 22.15 -14.81
CA SER A 428 3.54 23.59 -14.90
C SER A 428 2.29 24.48 -14.74
N GLU A 429 1.07 23.96 -14.89
CA GLU A 429 -0.15 24.72 -14.55
C GLU A 429 -0.33 24.87 -13.04
N PHE A 430 0.07 23.86 -12.26
CA PHE A 430 0.09 23.95 -10.80
C PHE A 430 1.09 25.01 -10.34
N ASP A 431 2.30 25.08 -10.91
CA ASP A 431 3.27 26.16 -10.63
C ASP A 431 2.67 27.55 -10.87
N LYS A 432 2.00 27.74 -12.03
CA LYS A 432 1.32 29.00 -12.36
C LYS A 432 0.24 29.38 -11.36
N ARG A 433 -0.52 28.40 -10.86
CA ARG A 433 -1.55 28.63 -9.83
C ARG A 433 -0.91 29.06 -8.52
N VAL A 434 0.14 28.38 -8.06
CA VAL A 434 0.86 28.76 -6.82
C VAL A 434 1.48 30.15 -6.97
N ALA A 435 2.11 30.45 -8.10
CA ALA A 435 2.70 31.77 -8.37
C ALA A 435 1.66 32.89 -8.29
N LYS A 436 0.49 32.72 -8.93
CA LYS A 436 -0.61 33.69 -8.87
C LYS A 436 -1.10 33.94 -7.43
N LEU A 437 -1.25 32.87 -6.64
CA LEU A 437 -1.68 33.00 -5.24
C LEU A 437 -0.62 33.68 -4.39
N PHE A 438 0.65 33.34 -4.59
CA PHE A 438 1.76 33.99 -3.89
C PHE A 438 1.82 35.50 -4.16
N ASP A 439 1.66 35.91 -5.42
CA ASP A 439 1.64 37.33 -5.79
C ASP A 439 0.47 38.07 -5.13
N ALA A 440 -0.74 37.48 -5.16
CA ALA A 440 -1.91 38.02 -4.48
C ALA A 440 -1.73 38.11 -2.95
N ALA A 441 -1.12 37.09 -2.33
CA ALA A 441 -0.81 37.08 -0.90
C ALA A 441 0.17 38.20 -0.52
N LYS A 442 1.18 38.46 -1.37
CA LYS A 442 2.13 39.57 -1.18
C LYS A 442 1.45 40.93 -1.27
N GLU A 443 0.55 41.14 -2.22
CA GLU A 443 -0.24 42.38 -2.34
C GLU A 443 -1.09 42.62 -1.08
N LYS A 444 -1.70 41.55 -0.57
CA LYS A 444 -2.47 41.55 0.70
C LYS A 444 -1.59 41.61 1.95
N LYS A 445 -0.25 41.59 1.80
CA LYS A 445 0.75 41.54 2.88
C LYS A 445 0.58 40.34 3.82
N LEU A 446 -0.04 39.26 3.35
CA LEU A 446 -0.11 38.00 4.08
C LEU A 446 1.30 37.41 4.24
N TRP A 447 1.50 36.64 5.31
CA TRP A 447 2.75 35.93 5.61
C TRP A 447 3.99 36.81 5.81
N LYS A 448 3.87 38.14 5.78
CA LYS A 448 4.99 39.06 6.00
C LYS A 448 5.68 38.73 7.33
N GLY A 449 7.01 38.67 7.33
CA GLY A 449 7.78 38.33 8.53
C GLY A 449 8.00 36.82 8.74
N THR A 450 7.40 35.95 7.92
CA THR A 450 7.67 34.50 7.92
C THR A 450 8.45 34.06 6.67
N ALA A 451 8.87 32.79 6.63
CA ALA A 451 9.51 32.21 5.46
C ALA A 451 8.58 32.20 4.23
N ALA A 452 7.27 32.03 4.43
CA ALA A 452 6.27 31.99 3.36
C ALA A 452 6.14 33.28 2.54
N ALA A 453 6.67 34.41 3.02
CA ALA A 453 6.73 35.64 2.23
C ALA A 453 7.97 35.75 1.32
N ARG A 454 8.94 34.84 1.44
CA ARG A 454 10.22 34.91 0.70
C ARG A 454 10.04 34.47 -0.74
N ASP A 455 9.40 33.34 -0.94
CA ASP A 455 9.15 32.75 -2.25
C ASP A 455 7.92 31.83 -2.22
N ARG A 456 7.50 31.43 -3.43
CA ARG A 456 6.28 30.64 -3.63
C ARG A 456 6.39 29.18 -3.18
N VAL A 457 7.60 28.63 -3.04
CA VAL A 457 7.82 27.27 -2.53
C VAL A 457 7.61 27.27 -1.02
N GLU A 458 8.17 28.26 -0.32
CA GLU A 458 7.93 28.46 1.12
C GLU A 458 6.46 28.80 1.41
N TYR A 459 5.82 29.59 0.53
CA TYR A 459 4.38 29.88 0.61
C TYR A 459 3.53 28.61 0.51
N TRP A 460 3.81 27.77 -0.49
CA TRP A 460 3.18 26.47 -0.64
C TRP A 460 3.41 25.56 0.58
N ALA A 461 4.66 25.47 1.03
CA ALA A 461 5.03 24.64 2.17
C ALA A 461 4.29 25.06 3.45
N ALA A 462 4.17 26.36 3.74
CA ALA A 462 3.42 26.85 4.89
C ALA A 462 1.93 26.47 4.83
N GLY A 463 1.33 26.49 3.64
CA GLY A 463 -0.03 26.00 3.43
C GLY A 463 -0.19 24.52 3.76
N VAL A 464 0.72 23.68 3.26
CA VAL A 464 0.71 22.22 3.52
C VAL A 464 0.98 21.91 5.00
N GLU A 465 1.96 22.60 5.60
CA GLU A 465 2.28 22.46 7.02
C GLU A 465 1.06 22.79 7.89
N ALA A 466 0.39 23.92 7.65
CA ALA A 466 -0.80 24.29 8.41
C ALA A 466 -1.95 23.31 8.14
N TYR A 467 -2.14 22.85 6.91
CA TYR A 467 -3.21 21.90 6.55
C TYR A 467 -3.14 20.56 7.30
N PHE A 468 -1.93 20.10 7.64
CA PHE A 468 -1.70 18.88 8.41
C PHE A 468 -1.37 19.12 9.89
N ASP A 469 -1.59 20.35 10.38
CA ASP A 469 -1.25 20.77 11.75
C ASP A 469 0.23 20.54 12.12
N ALA A 470 1.12 20.61 11.13
CA ALA A 470 2.54 20.26 11.19
C ALA A 470 3.48 21.43 11.52
N VAL A 471 2.94 22.63 11.77
CA VAL A 471 3.74 23.86 11.96
C VAL A 471 4.44 23.92 13.32
N GLY A 472 3.91 23.23 14.34
CA GLY A 472 4.40 23.32 15.72
C GLY A 472 4.10 24.67 16.37
N THR A 473 5.07 25.23 17.09
CA THR A 473 4.95 26.53 17.77
C THR A 473 4.84 27.70 16.79
N GLY A 474 5.51 27.62 15.64
CA GLY A 474 5.39 28.54 14.51
C GLY A 474 5.80 30.00 14.80
N VAL A 475 5.82 30.81 13.74
CA VAL A 475 6.00 32.27 13.84
C VAL A 475 4.76 32.95 13.30
N ALA A 476 4.22 33.92 14.05
CA ALA A 476 3.08 34.70 13.61
C ALA A 476 3.48 35.64 12.46
N PRO A 477 2.74 35.64 11.33
CA PRO A 477 2.88 36.71 10.35
C PRO A 477 2.69 38.09 11.00
N ASN A 478 3.39 39.10 10.49
CA ASN A 478 3.25 40.47 10.95
C ASN A 478 1.79 40.93 10.84
N GLY A 479 1.22 41.38 11.96
CA GLY A 479 -0.18 41.80 12.03
C GLY A 479 -1.19 40.67 12.24
N ALA A 480 -0.75 39.41 12.37
CA ALA A 480 -1.58 38.32 12.85
C ALA A 480 -1.41 38.18 14.38
N ASP A 481 -2.52 37.90 15.07
CA ASP A 481 -2.51 37.73 16.54
C ASP A 481 -1.79 36.46 17.00
N ARG A 482 -1.61 35.48 16.11
CA ARG A 482 -1.04 34.16 16.42
C ARG A 482 -0.44 33.48 15.19
N PRO A 483 0.46 32.49 15.37
CA PRO A 483 0.94 31.62 14.29
C PRO A 483 -0.21 30.84 13.63
N ILE A 484 -0.14 30.70 12.31
CA ILE A 484 -1.12 29.96 11.49
C ILE A 484 -0.75 28.48 11.51
N THR A 485 -1.22 27.74 12.52
CA THR A 485 -0.71 26.39 12.85
C THR A 485 -1.69 25.25 12.59
N THR A 486 -2.92 25.56 12.15
CA THR A 486 -3.93 24.55 11.83
C THR A 486 -4.59 24.79 10.50
N ARG A 487 -5.24 23.74 9.99
CA ARG A 487 -6.05 23.79 8.78
C ARG A 487 -7.14 24.86 8.85
N GLU A 488 -7.80 24.97 10.00
CA GLU A 488 -8.86 25.95 10.24
C GLU A 488 -8.31 27.38 10.25
N MET A 489 -7.15 27.60 10.88
CA MET A 489 -6.49 28.91 10.88
C MET A 489 -6.05 29.30 9.47
N LEU A 490 -5.49 28.36 8.70
CA LEU A 490 -5.14 28.60 7.30
C LEU A 490 -6.38 29.00 6.49
N LYS A 491 -7.48 28.27 6.63
CA LYS A 491 -8.74 28.57 5.95
C LYS A 491 -9.28 29.98 6.27
N ALA A 492 -9.11 30.44 7.50
CA ALA A 492 -9.54 31.76 7.93
C ALA A 492 -8.58 32.87 7.46
N TYR A 493 -7.27 32.61 7.48
CA TYR A 493 -6.22 33.61 7.22
C TYR A 493 -5.91 33.77 5.72
N ASP A 494 -5.73 32.65 5.01
CA ASP A 494 -5.42 32.59 3.58
C ASP A 494 -6.32 31.54 2.91
N PRO A 495 -7.61 31.86 2.67
CA PRO A 495 -8.59 30.92 2.13
C PRO A 495 -8.24 30.42 0.71
N GLU A 496 -7.48 31.19 -0.05
CA GLU A 496 -7.08 30.84 -1.42
C GLU A 496 -5.97 29.78 -1.39
N LEU A 497 -4.96 29.95 -0.52
CA LEU A 497 -3.95 28.90 -0.27
C LEU A 497 -4.60 27.65 0.30
N PHE A 498 -5.49 27.79 1.29
CA PHE A 498 -6.25 26.67 1.84
C PHE A 498 -6.95 25.87 0.74
N ALA A 499 -7.70 26.55 -0.15
CA ALA A 499 -8.44 25.88 -1.21
C ALA A 499 -7.53 25.10 -2.17
N LEU A 500 -6.37 25.66 -2.53
CA LEU A 500 -5.40 24.97 -3.37
C LEU A 500 -4.80 23.74 -2.67
N VAL A 501 -4.46 23.85 -1.39
CA VAL A 501 -3.91 22.73 -0.62
C VAL A 501 -4.97 21.65 -0.39
N ASP A 502 -6.21 22.01 -0.08
CA ASP A 502 -7.33 21.06 0.12
C ASP A 502 -7.65 20.27 -1.16
N GLU A 503 -7.70 20.95 -2.30
CA GLU A 503 -7.83 20.32 -3.62
C GLU A 503 -6.65 19.40 -3.91
N THR A 504 -5.42 19.87 -3.64
CA THR A 504 -4.22 19.11 -3.95
C THR A 504 -4.08 17.88 -3.07
N MET A 505 -4.30 17.96 -1.77
CA MET A 505 -4.09 16.82 -0.87
C MET A 505 -5.27 15.84 -0.85
N ALA A 506 -6.44 16.24 -1.35
CA ALA A 506 -7.59 15.38 -1.63
C ALA A 506 -8.17 14.61 -0.41
N TYR A 507 -8.09 15.20 0.80
CA TYR A 507 -8.66 14.63 2.02
C TYR A 507 -10.14 14.93 2.24
N LYS A 508 -10.70 15.89 1.50
CA LYS A 508 -12.11 16.26 1.61
C LYS A 508 -13.03 15.04 1.40
N GLU A 509 -14.00 14.86 2.29
CA GLU A 509 -14.93 13.70 2.32
C GLU A 509 -14.26 12.32 2.50
N ARG A 510 -13.01 12.28 2.99
CA ARG A 510 -12.29 11.05 3.29
C ARG A 510 -11.86 11.01 4.76
N VAL A 511 -11.20 9.92 5.17
CA VAL A 511 -10.66 9.82 6.53
C VAL A 511 -9.56 10.86 6.70
N ASP A 512 -9.78 11.79 7.62
CA ASP A 512 -8.84 12.88 7.87
C ASP A 512 -7.55 12.36 8.52
N TRP A 513 -6.46 13.07 8.23
CA TRP A 513 -5.20 12.90 8.94
C TRP A 513 -4.58 14.25 9.24
N ARG A 514 -4.03 14.36 10.44
CA ARG A 514 -3.25 15.49 10.94
C ARG A 514 -2.12 14.95 11.81
N VAL A 515 -1.01 15.68 11.86
CA VAL A 515 0.10 15.35 12.76
C VAL A 515 -0.41 15.45 14.20
N LYS A 516 -0.15 14.42 15.00
CA LYS A 516 -0.49 14.43 16.42
C LYS A 516 0.48 15.35 17.15
N ARG A 517 -0.08 16.29 17.91
CA ARG A 517 0.67 17.24 18.75
C ARG A 517 1.13 16.59 20.04
#